data_AF-A0A354I511-F1
#
_entry.id   AF-A0A354I511-F1
#
_cell.length_a   1.000
_cell.length_b   1.000
_cell.length_c   1.000
_cell.angle_alpha   90.00
_cell.angle_beta   90.00
_cell.angle_gamma   90.00
#
_symmetry.space_group_name_H-M   'P 1'
#
loop_
_entity.id
_entity.type
_entity.pdbx_description
1 polymer ?
#
loop_
_entity_poly.entity_id
_entity_poly.type
_entity_poly.pdbx_seq_one_letter_code
_entity_poly.pdbx_strand_id
1 'polypeptide(L)'
;MWIADQWKDYEVIDTSDGEKLERWGDYMLVRPDPQVIWNTAKKHRGWKKPNAHYHRSNKGGGEWEFFDLPDIWQVHYKTLTFRLQPFQFKHTGLFPEQAVNWDWVCGRIQKANRPVKVLNLFAYTGGATLAAASAGAAVTHVDASKGMVGWAKENAAVSGLTEAPIRWLVDDCVKFVEREIRRGNHYDGIIMDP
;
A
#
# COMPACT_ATOMS: atom_id res chain seq x y z
N MET A 1 5.02 20.67 -1.37
CA MET A 1 3.94 19.65 -1.31
C MET A 1 4.40 18.46 -2.13
N TRP A 2 4.34 17.24 -1.61
CA TRP A 2 4.67 16.03 -2.38
C TRP A 2 3.40 15.51 -3.04
N ILE A 3 3.49 15.09 -4.30
CA ILE A 3 2.33 14.66 -5.10
C ILE A 3 2.66 13.31 -5.72
N ALA A 4 1.79 12.31 -5.53
CA ALA A 4 1.95 10.96 -6.08
C ALA A 4 1.42 10.90 -7.52
N ASP A 5 2.06 11.63 -8.45
CA ASP A 5 1.61 11.80 -9.84
C ASP A 5 2.22 10.80 -10.84
N GLN A 6 3.09 9.91 -10.37
CA GLN A 6 3.79 8.92 -11.21
C GLN A 6 3.00 7.61 -11.41
N TRP A 7 1.78 7.53 -10.92
CA TRP A 7 0.92 6.37 -11.13
C TRP A 7 0.40 6.31 -12.56
N LYS A 8 0.43 5.12 -13.16
CA LYS A 8 -0.27 4.81 -14.41
C LYS A 8 -1.54 4.01 -14.14
N ASP A 9 -1.42 3.03 -13.24
CA ASP A 9 -2.49 2.10 -12.90
C ASP A 9 -3.37 2.59 -11.73
N TYR A 10 -3.10 3.77 -11.17
CA TYR A 10 -3.97 4.36 -10.15
C TYR A 10 -4.27 5.82 -10.45
N GLU A 11 -5.51 6.23 -10.20
CA GLU A 11 -5.95 7.59 -10.40
C GLU A 11 -7.18 7.89 -9.54
N VAL A 12 -7.22 9.06 -8.89
CA VAL A 12 -8.46 9.62 -8.37
C VAL A 12 -9.12 10.40 -9.50
N ILE A 13 -10.20 9.87 -10.08
CA ILE A 13 -10.87 10.46 -11.24
C ILE A 13 -11.74 11.64 -10.83
N ASP A 14 -12.51 11.47 -9.76
CA ASP A 14 -13.50 12.45 -9.32
C ASP A 14 -13.78 12.28 -7.82
N THR A 15 -14.22 13.35 -7.17
CA THR A 15 -14.62 13.35 -5.76
C THR A 15 -15.86 14.21 -5.56
N SER A 16 -16.86 13.67 -4.88
CA SER A 16 -18.10 14.38 -4.60
C SER A 16 -18.86 13.71 -3.46
N ASP A 17 -19.41 14.52 -2.57
CA ASP A 17 -20.39 14.14 -1.55
C ASP A 17 -19.90 13.01 -0.62
N GLY A 18 -18.71 13.21 -0.04
CA GLY A 18 -18.10 12.25 0.88
C GLY A 18 -17.51 11.01 0.22
N GLU A 19 -17.39 10.99 -1.11
CA GLU A 19 -16.88 9.86 -1.87
C GLU A 19 -15.82 10.24 -2.88
N LYS A 20 -15.00 9.25 -3.23
CA LYS A 20 -14.05 9.31 -4.34
C LYS A 20 -14.31 8.18 -5.33
N LEU A 21 -14.24 8.53 -6.60
CA LEU A 21 -14.19 7.60 -7.72
C LEU A 21 -12.73 7.42 -8.12
N GLU A 22 -12.24 6.19 -8.03
CA GLU A 22 -10.85 5.84 -8.29
C GLU A 22 -10.75 4.78 -9.38
N ARG A 23 -9.69 4.84 -10.18
CA ARG A 23 -9.28 3.77 -11.07
C ARG A 23 -8.11 3.00 -10.46
N TRP A 24 -8.18 1.68 -10.55
CA TRP A 24 -7.18 0.72 -10.09
C TRP A 24 -6.96 -0.33 -11.18
N GLY A 25 -5.96 -0.10 -12.04
CA GLY A 25 -5.76 -0.82 -13.30
C GLY A 25 -6.91 -0.51 -14.25
N ASP A 26 -7.65 -1.56 -14.60
CA ASP A 26 -8.83 -1.51 -15.47
C ASP A 26 -10.15 -1.32 -14.69
N TYR A 27 -10.10 -1.35 -13.34
CA TYR A 27 -11.28 -1.37 -12.49
C TYR A 27 -11.54 0.00 -11.86
N MET A 28 -12.82 0.40 -11.81
CA MET A 28 -13.27 1.62 -11.14
C MET A 28 -13.93 1.28 -9.80
N LEU A 29 -13.49 1.93 -8.73
CA LEU A 29 -14.03 1.74 -7.39
C LEU A 29 -14.61 3.06 -6.87
N VAL A 30 -15.75 2.99 -6.19
CA VAL A 30 -16.28 4.11 -5.40
C VAL A 30 -16.02 3.82 -3.92
N ARG A 31 -15.35 4.74 -3.23
CA ARG A 31 -15.01 4.59 -1.81
C ARG A 31 -15.30 5.86 -1.02
N PRO A 32 -15.60 5.74 0.29
CA PRO A 32 -15.85 6.89 1.13
C PRO A 32 -14.54 7.62 1.45
N ASP A 33 -14.61 8.94 1.38
CA ASP A 33 -13.57 9.86 1.82
C ASP A 33 -14.22 11.04 2.58
N PRO A 34 -14.17 11.05 3.92
CA PRO A 34 -14.84 12.08 4.71
C PRO A 34 -14.24 13.48 4.55
N GLN A 35 -13.08 13.62 3.88
CA GLN A 35 -12.49 14.92 3.58
C GLN A 35 -13.11 15.58 2.34
N VAL A 36 -13.86 14.81 1.54
CA VAL A 36 -14.60 15.30 0.38
C VAL A 36 -15.91 15.95 0.85
N ILE A 37 -15.83 17.23 1.22
CA ILE A 37 -16.96 18.00 1.77
C ILE A 37 -17.77 18.77 0.71
N TRP A 38 -17.30 18.77 -0.54
CA TRP A 38 -18.00 19.41 -1.65
C TRP A 38 -18.97 18.44 -2.31
N ASN A 39 -20.08 18.98 -2.84
CA ASN A 39 -21.08 18.22 -3.59
C ASN A 39 -21.19 18.80 -5.00
N THR A 40 -20.69 18.03 -5.97
CA THR A 40 -20.64 18.36 -7.39
C THR A 40 -21.35 17.29 -8.22
N ALA A 41 -21.78 17.64 -9.43
CA ALA A 41 -22.47 16.70 -10.31
C ALA A 41 -21.54 15.53 -10.70
N LYS A 42 -21.93 14.31 -10.31
CA LYS A 42 -21.27 13.03 -10.63
C LYS A 42 -21.42 12.66 -12.12
N LYS A 43 -20.71 13.36 -13.01
CA LYS A 43 -20.83 13.24 -14.47
C LYS A 43 -20.13 12.00 -15.05
N HIS A 44 -19.04 11.56 -14.43
CA HIS A 44 -18.26 10.42 -14.93
C HIS A 44 -19.09 9.13 -14.88
N ARG A 45 -19.01 8.28 -15.92
CA ARG A 45 -19.76 7.02 -16.01
C ARG A 45 -19.51 6.10 -14.82
N GLY A 46 -18.29 6.12 -14.28
CA GLY A 46 -17.86 5.27 -13.16
C GLY A 46 -18.69 5.44 -11.90
N TRP A 47 -19.34 6.60 -11.70
CA TRP A 47 -20.27 6.79 -10.58
C TRP A 47 -21.55 5.96 -10.70
N LYS A 48 -21.98 5.63 -11.93
CA LYS A 48 -23.21 4.87 -12.20
C LYS A 48 -22.95 3.39 -12.49
N LYS A 49 -21.73 3.08 -12.94
CA LYS A 49 -21.29 1.73 -13.30
C LYS A 49 -19.87 1.47 -12.76
N PRO A 50 -19.66 1.49 -11.43
CA PRO A 50 -18.40 1.06 -10.85
C PRO A 50 -18.27 -0.46 -10.92
N ASN A 51 -17.05 -0.96 -10.76
CA ASN A 51 -16.78 -2.39 -10.59
C ASN A 51 -17.06 -2.84 -9.15
N ALA A 52 -16.84 -1.97 -8.16
CA ALA A 52 -17.32 -2.15 -6.79
C ALA A 52 -17.51 -0.82 -6.05
N HIS A 53 -18.36 -0.82 -5.02
CA HIS A 53 -18.64 0.33 -4.16
C HIS A 53 -18.56 -0.11 -2.70
N TYR A 54 -17.77 0.60 -1.88
CA TYR A 54 -17.79 0.42 -0.44
C TYR A 54 -18.81 1.33 0.24
N HIS A 55 -19.84 0.74 0.83
CA HIS A 55 -20.89 1.43 1.57
C HIS A 55 -20.51 1.54 3.06
N ARG A 56 -20.32 2.77 3.54
CA ARG A 56 -20.00 2.99 4.96
C ARG A 56 -21.24 2.82 5.84
N SER A 57 -21.11 2.10 6.95
CA SER A 57 -22.17 1.99 7.95
C SER A 57 -22.10 3.10 8.99
N ASN A 58 -23.26 3.65 9.36
CA ASN A 58 -23.39 4.62 10.46
C ASN A 58 -23.03 4.03 11.84
N LYS A 59 -22.95 2.70 11.96
CA LYS A 59 -22.55 2.01 13.20
C LYS A 59 -21.05 1.66 13.23
N GLY A 60 -20.28 2.13 12.26
CA GLY A 60 -18.88 1.76 12.06
C GLY A 60 -18.70 0.62 11.06
N GLY A 61 -17.55 0.60 10.38
CA GLY A 61 -17.30 -0.32 9.27
C GLY A 61 -18.13 0.00 8.03
N GLY A 62 -18.57 -1.04 7.34
CA GLY A 62 -19.24 -0.97 6.05
C GLY A 62 -19.12 -2.28 5.29
N GLU A 63 -19.64 -2.31 4.06
CA GLU A 63 -19.64 -3.50 3.21
C GLU A 63 -19.32 -3.13 1.76
N TRP A 64 -18.75 -4.08 1.03
CA TRP A 64 -18.54 -3.97 -0.40
C TRP A 64 -19.75 -4.49 -1.15
N GLU A 65 -20.24 -3.69 -2.10
CA GLU A 65 -21.10 -4.15 -3.19
C GLU A 65 -20.23 -4.41 -4.41
N PHE A 66 -20.30 -5.62 -4.96
CA PHE A 66 -19.51 -6.06 -6.11
C PHE A 66 -20.39 -6.18 -7.35
N PHE A 67 -19.89 -5.67 -8.48
CA PHE A 67 -20.59 -5.75 -9.77
C PHE A 67 -19.82 -6.63 -10.77
N ASP A 68 -18.58 -6.22 -11.06
CA ASP A 68 -17.69 -6.90 -12.02
C ASP A 68 -16.24 -6.64 -11.62
N LEU A 69 -15.85 -7.15 -10.45
CA LEU A 69 -14.51 -7.02 -9.89
C LEU A 69 -13.99 -8.42 -9.58
N PRO A 70 -12.78 -8.80 -10.04
CA PRO A 70 -12.18 -10.07 -9.65
C PRO A 70 -11.80 -10.04 -8.16
N ASP A 71 -11.75 -11.23 -7.55
CA ASP A 71 -11.31 -11.38 -6.15
C ASP A 71 -9.93 -10.77 -5.92
N ILE A 72 -9.03 -10.96 -6.89
CA ILE A 72 -7.66 -10.44 -6.87
C ILE A 72 -7.32 -9.88 -8.25
N TRP A 73 -6.78 -8.66 -8.27
CA TRP A 73 -6.16 -8.07 -9.47
C TRP A 73 -4.80 -7.46 -9.15
N GLN A 74 -4.11 -6.97 -10.16
CA GLN A 74 -2.79 -6.36 -10.01
C GLN A 74 -2.78 -4.92 -10.52
N VAL A 75 -1.98 -4.08 -9.86
CA VAL A 75 -1.60 -2.75 -10.37
C VAL A 75 -0.08 -2.60 -10.32
N HIS A 76 0.45 -1.75 -11.20
CA HIS A 76 1.87 -1.51 -11.33
C HIS A 76 2.25 -0.11 -10.89
N TYR A 77 3.37 -0.02 -10.17
CA TYR A 77 4.07 1.22 -9.91
C TYR A 77 5.53 1.07 -10.31
N LYS A 78 5.90 1.71 -11.43
CA LYS A 78 7.24 1.56 -12.02
C LYS A 78 7.57 0.09 -12.25
N THR A 79 8.55 -0.46 -11.54
CA THR A 79 8.99 -1.86 -11.65
C THR A 79 8.30 -2.79 -10.66
N LEU A 80 7.44 -2.26 -9.79
CA LEU A 80 6.75 -3.03 -8.75
C LEU A 80 5.36 -3.41 -9.21
N THR A 81 4.95 -4.62 -8.83
CA THR A 81 3.62 -5.18 -9.06
C THR A 81 2.98 -5.49 -7.72
N PHE A 82 1.78 -4.98 -7.49
CA PHE A 82 1.03 -5.20 -6.27
C PHE A 82 -0.25 -5.98 -6.56
N ARG A 83 -0.52 -7.01 -5.76
CA ARG A 83 -1.81 -7.70 -5.72
C ARG A 83 -2.76 -6.94 -4.81
N LEU A 84 -3.98 -6.76 -5.27
CA LEU A 84 -5.05 -6.08 -4.56
C LEU A 84 -6.21 -7.03 -4.38
N GLN A 85 -6.94 -6.81 -3.29
CA GLN A 85 -8.25 -7.40 -3.09
C GLN A 85 -9.09 -6.45 -2.22
N PRO A 86 -10.42 -6.51 -2.30
CA PRO A 86 -11.29 -5.82 -1.36
C PRO A 86 -11.16 -6.50 0.00
N PHE A 87 -10.63 -5.80 1.01
CA PHE A 87 -10.57 -6.34 2.38
C PHE A 87 -11.91 -6.11 3.10
N GLN A 88 -12.02 -6.60 4.34
CA GLN A 88 -13.22 -6.42 5.18
C GLN A 88 -13.59 -4.93 5.39
N PHE A 89 -12.61 -4.04 5.31
CA PHE A 89 -12.81 -2.59 5.37
C PHE A 89 -12.63 -1.95 3.97
N LYS A 90 -12.70 -0.62 3.89
CA LYS A 90 -12.54 0.15 2.64
C LYS A 90 -11.18 0.00 1.94
N HIS A 91 -10.23 -0.76 2.49
CA HIS A 91 -8.87 -0.89 1.95
C HIS A 91 -8.82 -1.92 0.83
N THR A 92 -7.97 -1.66 -0.15
CA THR A 92 -7.72 -2.52 -1.34
C THR A 92 -6.37 -3.23 -1.27
N GLY A 93 -5.61 -3.05 -0.18
CA GLY A 93 -4.27 -3.62 -0.03
C GLY A 93 -3.12 -2.70 -0.40
N LEU A 94 -3.38 -1.44 -0.76
CA LEU A 94 -2.34 -0.48 -1.10
C LEU A 94 -2.77 0.96 -0.76
N PHE A 95 -1.80 1.80 -0.43
CA PHE A 95 -1.95 3.23 -0.19
C PHE A 95 -1.13 3.99 -1.26
N PRO A 96 -1.72 4.31 -2.44
CA PRO A 96 -1.01 4.87 -3.59
C PRO A 96 -0.35 6.20 -3.29
N GLU A 97 -0.90 6.98 -2.36
CA GLU A 97 -0.31 8.24 -1.89
C GLU A 97 1.08 8.07 -1.27
N GLN A 98 1.41 6.89 -0.73
CA GLN A 98 2.73 6.59 -0.15
C GLN A 98 3.83 6.43 -1.22
N ALA A 99 3.47 6.38 -2.50
CA ALA A 99 4.42 6.21 -3.60
C ALA A 99 5.51 7.29 -3.63
N VAL A 100 5.21 8.53 -3.22
CA VAL A 100 6.22 9.59 -3.09
C VAL A 100 7.26 9.28 -2.02
N ASN A 101 6.86 8.62 -0.94
CA ASN A 101 7.77 8.19 0.13
C ASN A 101 8.62 7.02 -0.36
N TRP A 102 8.04 6.10 -1.14
CA TRP A 102 8.76 4.99 -1.75
C TRP A 102 9.86 5.51 -2.69
N ASP A 103 9.52 6.45 -3.55
CA ASP A 103 10.46 7.10 -4.47
C ASP A 103 11.60 7.80 -3.74
N TRP A 104 11.26 8.54 -2.69
CA TRP A 104 12.26 9.21 -1.86
C TRP A 104 13.20 8.19 -1.21
N VAL A 105 12.65 7.15 -0.57
CA VAL A 105 13.42 6.06 0.07
C VAL A 105 14.34 5.39 -0.95
N CYS A 106 13.83 5.02 -2.13
CA CYS A 106 14.63 4.41 -3.19
C CYS A 106 15.80 5.29 -3.59
N GLY A 107 15.55 6.59 -3.79
CA GLY A 107 16.60 7.56 -4.14
C GLY A 107 17.64 7.73 -3.03
N ARG A 108 17.27 7.62 -1.75
CA ARG A 108 18.22 7.64 -0.61
C ARG A 108 19.10 6.38 -0.59
N ILE A 109 18.50 5.21 -0.79
CA ILE A 109 19.20 3.92 -0.80
C ILE A 109 20.21 3.88 -1.96
N GLN A 110 19.78 4.21 -3.17
CA GLN A 110 20.65 4.18 -4.35
C GLN A 110 21.83 5.16 -4.24
N LYS A 111 21.61 6.34 -3.65
CA LYS A 111 22.67 7.35 -3.43
C LYS A 111 23.66 6.98 -2.33
N ALA A 112 23.34 6.01 -1.46
CA ALA A 112 24.23 5.64 -0.36
C ALA A 112 25.52 4.97 -0.86
N ASN A 113 25.51 4.37 -2.05
CA ASN A 113 26.65 3.68 -2.68
C ASN A 113 27.35 2.66 -1.75
N ARG A 114 26.58 2.02 -0.87
CA ARG A 114 26.98 0.96 0.06
C ARG A 114 25.74 0.11 0.40
N PRO A 115 25.90 -1.10 0.96
CA PRO A 115 24.76 -1.84 1.51
C PRO A 115 24.00 -1.02 2.56
N VAL A 116 22.67 -1.00 2.45
CA VAL A 116 21.76 -0.28 3.35
C VAL A 116 20.83 -1.28 4.05
N LYS A 117 20.72 -1.19 5.37
CA LYS A 117 19.74 -1.95 6.17
C LYS A 117 18.53 -1.08 6.49
N VAL A 118 17.34 -1.52 6.08
CA VAL A 118 16.07 -0.83 6.33
C VAL A 118 15.20 -1.66 7.27
N LEU A 119 14.66 -1.03 8.30
CA LEU A 119 13.59 -1.59 9.12
C LEU A 119 12.27 -0.97 8.68
N ASN A 120 11.28 -1.80 8.32
CA ASN A 120 9.93 -1.37 8.02
C ASN A 120 8.95 -1.96 9.06
N LEU A 121 8.33 -1.08 9.84
CA LEU A 121 7.41 -1.41 10.94
C LEU A 121 5.98 -1.08 10.52
N PHE A 122 5.02 -1.89 11.00
CA PHE A 122 3.60 -1.81 10.58
C PHE A 122 3.48 -1.95 9.06
N ALA A 123 4.26 -2.89 8.53
CA ALA A 123 4.64 -2.91 7.13
C ALA A 123 3.52 -3.33 6.16
N TYR A 124 2.38 -3.78 6.69
CA TYR A 124 1.16 -4.12 5.96
C TYR A 124 1.45 -5.05 4.77
N THR A 125 0.93 -4.74 3.58
CA THR A 125 1.11 -5.49 2.34
C THR A 125 2.48 -5.26 1.67
N GLY A 126 3.39 -4.54 2.33
CA GLY A 126 4.79 -4.46 1.94
C GLY A 126 5.16 -3.39 0.92
N GLY A 127 4.30 -2.41 0.62
CA GLY A 127 4.61 -1.34 -0.35
C GLY A 127 6.01 -0.71 -0.19
N ALA A 128 6.31 -0.22 1.01
CA ALA A 128 7.62 0.35 1.32
C ALA A 128 8.75 -0.70 1.41
N THR A 129 8.44 -1.93 1.83
CA THR A 129 9.40 -3.05 1.84
C THR A 129 9.88 -3.37 0.43
N LEU A 130 8.96 -3.52 -0.51
CA LEU A 130 9.23 -3.83 -1.90
C LEU A 130 10.01 -2.69 -2.57
N ALA A 131 9.61 -1.45 -2.33
CA ALA A 131 10.34 -0.28 -2.81
C ALA A 131 11.79 -0.29 -2.33
N ALA A 132 12.02 -0.38 -1.01
CA ALA A 132 13.37 -0.40 -0.46
C ALA A 132 14.21 -1.59 -0.98
N ALA A 133 13.62 -2.78 -1.06
CA ALA A 133 14.27 -3.97 -1.58
C ALA A 133 14.65 -3.83 -3.07
N SER A 134 13.75 -3.29 -3.90
CA SER A 134 14.01 -3.03 -5.32
C SER A 134 15.12 -2.00 -5.56
N ALA A 135 15.33 -1.10 -4.60
CA ALA A 135 16.45 -0.16 -4.60
C ALA A 135 17.78 -0.77 -4.12
N GLY A 136 17.78 -2.03 -3.70
CA GLY A 136 18.97 -2.78 -3.28
C GLY A 136 19.21 -2.83 -1.76
N ALA A 137 18.25 -2.43 -0.93
CA ALA A 137 18.39 -2.54 0.52
C ALA A 137 18.14 -3.96 1.04
N ALA A 138 18.80 -4.31 2.15
CA ALA A 138 18.40 -5.42 3.00
C ALA A 138 17.30 -4.96 3.94
N VAL A 139 16.12 -5.58 3.87
CA VAL A 139 14.91 -5.08 4.55
C VAL A 139 14.46 -6.04 5.64
N THR A 140 14.25 -5.54 6.85
CA THR A 140 13.47 -6.24 7.88
C THR A 140 12.03 -5.74 7.81
N HIS A 141 11.10 -6.60 7.41
CA HIS A 141 9.67 -6.33 7.35
C HIS A 141 9.00 -6.88 8.61
N VAL A 142 8.28 -6.04 9.34
CA VAL A 142 7.60 -6.40 10.60
C VAL A 142 6.14 -5.98 10.55
N ASP A 143 5.24 -6.94 10.75
CA ASP A 143 3.81 -6.69 10.92
C ASP A 143 3.23 -7.73 11.90
N ALA A 144 2.24 -7.35 12.71
CA ALA A 144 1.63 -8.27 13.67
C ALA A 144 0.68 -9.28 12.99
N SER A 145 0.19 -8.96 11.79
CA SER A 145 -0.75 -9.79 11.05
C SER A 145 -0.05 -10.79 10.15
N LYS A 146 -0.18 -12.09 10.50
CA LYS A 146 0.31 -13.19 9.65
C LYS A 146 -0.23 -13.12 8.22
N GLY A 147 -1.49 -12.70 8.06
CA GLY A 147 -2.13 -12.54 6.75
C GLY A 147 -1.46 -11.44 5.91
N MET A 148 -1.14 -10.29 6.52
CA MET A 148 -0.48 -9.19 5.82
C MET A 148 0.95 -9.53 5.44
N VAL A 149 1.70 -10.18 6.33
CA VAL A 149 3.05 -10.68 6.00
C VAL A 149 3.00 -11.71 4.86
N GLY A 150 1.99 -12.59 4.85
CA GLY A 150 1.73 -13.50 3.72
C GLY A 150 1.50 -12.75 2.41
N TRP A 151 0.60 -11.76 2.43
CA TRP A 151 0.31 -10.93 1.26
C TRP A 151 1.52 -10.15 0.76
N ALA A 152 2.35 -9.62 1.67
CA ALA A 152 3.57 -8.91 1.33
C ALA A 152 4.61 -9.82 0.65
N LYS A 153 4.69 -11.10 1.04
CA LYS A 153 5.51 -12.09 0.34
C LYS A 153 5.00 -12.39 -1.06
N GLU A 154 3.68 -12.47 -1.24
CA GLU A 154 3.06 -12.66 -2.56
C GLU A 154 3.32 -11.46 -3.47
N ASN A 155 3.24 -10.24 -2.92
CA ASN A 155 3.63 -9.00 -3.61
C ASN A 155 5.11 -9.03 -4.01
N ALA A 156 6.01 -9.44 -3.11
CA ALA A 156 7.43 -9.56 -3.43
C ALA A 156 7.66 -10.57 -4.57
N ALA A 157 6.93 -11.69 -4.57
CA ALA A 157 7.02 -12.69 -5.64
C ALA A 157 6.59 -12.14 -7.01
N VAL A 158 5.42 -11.48 -7.09
CA VAL A 158 4.96 -10.90 -8.37
C VAL A 158 5.77 -9.69 -8.82
N SER A 159 6.48 -9.03 -7.90
CA SER A 159 7.45 -7.97 -8.21
C SER A 159 8.85 -8.49 -8.58
N GLY A 160 9.06 -9.81 -8.64
CA GLY A 160 10.38 -10.39 -8.97
C GLY A 160 11.43 -10.23 -7.87
N LEU A 161 11.01 -10.10 -6.60
CA LEU A 161 11.86 -9.84 -5.43
C LEU A 161 11.98 -11.06 -4.49
N THR A 162 11.78 -12.28 -4.99
CA THR A 162 11.89 -13.50 -4.16
C THR A 162 13.30 -13.70 -3.58
N GLU A 163 14.33 -13.35 -4.36
CA GLU A 163 15.74 -13.46 -3.95
C GLU A 163 16.26 -12.19 -3.25
N ALA A 164 15.42 -11.16 -3.11
CA ALA A 164 15.83 -9.94 -2.42
C ALA A 164 16.04 -10.24 -0.92
N PRO A 165 17.03 -9.59 -0.25
CA PRO A 165 17.34 -9.83 1.15
C PRO A 165 16.29 -9.24 2.10
N ILE A 166 15.11 -9.88 2.15
CA ILE A 166 13.98 -9.46 2.98
C ILE A 166 13.76 -10.47 4.12
N ARG A 167 13.91 -9.98 5.36
CA ARG A 167 13.57 -10.73 6.57
C ARG A 167 12.12 -10.45 6.94
N TRP A 168 11.28 -11.47 6.84
CA TRP A 168 9.84 -11.39 7.14
C TRP A 168 9.55 -11.78 8.59
N LEU A 169 8.90 -10.90 9.35
CA LEU A 169 8.57 -11.13 10.75
C LEU A 169 7.09 -10.89 11.01
N VAL A 170 6.45 -11.90 11.61
CA VAL A 170 5.12 -11.79 12.20
C VAL A 170 5.33 -11.50 13.69
N ASP A 171 5.28 -10.23 14.07
CA ASP A 171 5.66 -9.79 15.41
C ASP A 171 5.01 -8.46 15.78
N ASP A 172 4.89 -8.21 17.09
CA ASP A 172 4.54 -6.88 17.57
C ASP A 172 5.71 -5.92 17.33
N CYS A 173 5.46 -4.81 16.64
CA CYS A 173 6.50 -3.89 16.23
C CYS A 173 7.26 -3.29 17.42
N VAL A 174 6.57 -2.94 18.50
CA VAL A 174 7.19 -2.34 19.69
C VAL A 174 8.09 -3.36 20.39
N LYS A 175 7.58 -4.56 20.66
CA LYS A 175 8.36 -5.65 21.28
C LYS A 175 9.54 -6.07 20.40
N PHE A 176 9.38 -6.06 19.08
CA PHE A 176 10.47 -6.33 18.16
C PHE A 176 11.58 -5.30 18.29
N VAL A 177 11.24 -4.00 18.25
CA VAL A 177 12.21 -2.91 18.40
C VAL A 177 12.92 -2.98 19.75
N GLU A 178 12.22 -3.26 20.85
CA GLU A 178 12.85 -3.45 22.17
C GLU A 178 13.91 -4.57 22.15
N ARG A 179 13.64 -5.68 21.47
CA ARG A 179 14.62 -6.77 21.33
C ARG A 179 15.80 -6.36 20.47
N GLU A 180 15.58 -5.62 19.39
CA GLU A 180 16.66 -5.12 18.53
C GLU A 180 17.57 -4.15 19.28
N ILE A 181 17.00 -3.27 20.12
CA ILE A 181 17.76 -2.37 21.01
C ILE A 181 18.60 -3.19 21.99
N ARG A 182 18.03 -4.19 22.67
CA ARG A 182 18.77 -5.05 23.62
C ARG A 182 19.90 -5.84 22.94
N ARG A 183 19.76 -6.16 21.66
CA ARG A 183 20.76 -6.87 20.86
C ARG A 183 21.83 -5.94 20.26
N GLY A 184 21.67 -4.62 20.37
CA GLY A 184 22.55 -3.65 19.74
C GLY A 184 22.46 -3.64 18.21
N ASN A 185 21.30 -4.02 17.65
CA ASN A 185 21.10 -3.99 16.20
C ASN A 185 20.87 -2.55 15.72
N HIS A 186 21.47 -2.22 14.57
CA HIS A 186 21.36 -0.91 13.94
C HIS A 186 20.82 -1.02 12.51
N TYR A 187 20.08 0.01 12.12
CA TYR A 187 19.47 0.17 10.80
C TYR A 187 19.86 1.53 10.25
N ASP A 188 20.08 1.60 8.95
CA ASP A 188 20.41 2.84 8.24
C ASP A 188 19.17 3.68 7.95
N GLY A 189 18.01 3.03 7.84
CA GLY A 189 16.71 3.67 7.66
C GLY A 189 15.62 2.93 8.42
N ILE A 190 14.67 3.67 8.97
CA ILE A 190 13.49 3.13 9.64
C ILE A 190 12.25 3.77 8.99
N ILE A 191 11.33 2.94 8.54
CA ILE A 191 10.01 3.30 8.03
C ILE A 191 9.00 2.80 9.05
N MET A 192 8.03 3.63 9.43
CA MET A 192 7.08 3.33 10.49
C MET A 192 5.73 3.98 10.17
N ASP A 193 4.67 3.18 10.13
CA ASP A 193 3.30 3.60 9.77
C ASP A 193 2.26 3.00 10.75
N PRO A 194 2.25 3.44 12.02
CA PRO A 194 1.51 2.79 13.12
C PRO A 194 -0.01 2.96 13.04
#